data_AF-A0A6Q2Z0C0-F1
#
_entry.id   AF-A0A6Q2Z0C0-F1
#
_cell.length_a   1.000
_cell.length_b   1.000
_cell.length_c   1.000
_cell.angle_alpha   90.00
_cell.angle_beta   90.00
_cell.angle_gamma   90.00
#
_symmetry.space_group_name_H-M   'P 1'
#
loop_
_entity.id
_entity.type
_entity.pdbx_description
1 polymer ?
#
loop_
_entity_poly.entity_id
_entity_poly.type
_entity_poly.pdbx_seq_one_letter_code
_entity_poly.pdbx_strand_id
1 'polypeptide(L)'
;MPLENLEEEGLPKNPDLRIAQLKFLLTMDGHRQDAKVKTELMDSIKENNMAPYYESLCKDLKWQLDTDLLNKMKKANEDELKRLDDVLEDAEKNLGESEIRDAMMARAEYLIRIGNKEEALTAFRKTYDKTVALGHRLDIVFYLLRIGLFYMDSDLITRNTEKAKSLIEEGGDWDRRNRLKVYQGLYCVAIRDFKQAAELFLDTVSTFTSYELMDYKTFVTYTVYVCMIDWLFAPHYRYYVREMRIHAYSQLLESYRSLTLGYMAEAFGVSTEFIDQELSRFIAAGRLHCKIDKVNEIVETNRPDSKNWQYQETIKKGDLLLNRVQKLSRVINM
;
A
#
# COMPACT_ATOMS: atom_id res chain seq x y z
N MET A 1 -31.16 -13.34 7.55
CA MET A 1 -30.58 -12.35 8.47
C MET A 1 -29.51 -11.62 7.68
N PRO A 2 -29.50 -10.28 7.63
CA PRO A 2 -28.35 -9.59 7.05
C PRO A 2 -27.11 -10.07 7.81
N LEU A 3 -26.01 -10.34 7.09
CA LEU A 3 -24.70 -10.61 7.69
C LEU A 3 -24.49 -9.59 8.81
N GLU A 4 -24.19 -10.07 10.03
CA GLU A 4 -23.92 -9.21 11.18
C GLU A 4 -23.02 -8.05 10.72
N ASN A 5 -23.51 -6.82 10.88
CA ASN A 5 -22.94 -5.64 10.26
C ASN A 5 -21.65 -5.25 11.00
N LEU A 6 -20.60 -6.04 10.82
CA LEU A 6 -19.26 -5.90 11.40
C LEU A 6 -18.56 -4.60 10.95
N GLU A 7 -19.15 -3.85 10.03
CA GLU A 7 -18.69 -2.52 9.63
C GLU A 7 -18.69 -1.49 10.79
N GLU A 8 -19.50 -1.72 11.84
CA GLU A 8 -19.58 -0.86 13.03
C GLU A 8 -18.43 -1.07 14.03
N GLU A 9 -17.63 -2.13 13.90
CA GLU A 9 -16.48 -2.41 14.80
C GLU A 9 -15.13 -1.83 14.30
N GLY A 10 -15.12 -1.14 13.16
CA GLY A 10 -13.92 -0.48 12.63
C GLY A 10 -13.55 0.79 13.41
N LEU A 11 -12.25 1.12 13.55
CA LEU A 11 -11.85 2.43 14.09
C LEU A 11 -12.34 3.56 13.17
N PRO A 12 -12.36 4.82 13.66
CA PRO A 12 -12.72 5.97 12.83
C PRO A 12 -11.92 6.00 11.52
N LYS A 13 -12.61 6.24 10.41
CA LYS A 13 -12.05 6.37 9.05
C LYS A 13 -11.31 7.69 8.86
N ASN A 14 -10.38 7.99 9.76
CA ASN A 14 -9.55 9.18 9.74
C ASN A 14 -8.08 8.74 9.64
N PRO A 15 -7.35 9.01 8.54
CA PRO A 15 -7.75 9.66 7.29
C PRO A 15 -8.44 8.69 6.32
N ASP A 16 -9.41 9.19 5.56
CA ASP A 16 -10.09 8.39 4.54
C ASP A 16 -9.16 8.11 3.36
N LEU A 17 -8.74 6.86 3.24
CA LEU A 17 -7.87 6.39 2.17
C LEU A 17 -8.55 6.43 0.79
N ARG A 18 -9.89 6.50 0.73
CA ARG A 18 -10.63 6.72 -0.52
C ARG A 18 -10.33 8.06 -1.15
N ILE A 19 -10.02 9.07 -0.36
CA ILE A 19 -9.64 10.38 -0.90
C ILE A 19 -8.32 10.28 -1.67
N ALA A 20 -7.39 9.45 -1.20
CA ALA A 20 -6.15 9.14 -1.93
C ALA A 20 -6.41 8.31 -3.19
N GLN A 21 -7.38 7.38 -3.18
CA GLN A 21 -7.85 6.65 -4.38
C GLN A 21 -8.27 7.61 -5.48
N LEU A 22 -9.20 8.50 -5.15
CA LEU A 22 -9.82 9.41 -6.09
C LEU A 22 -8.77 10.38 -6.66
N LYS A 23 -7.86 10.89 -5.83
CA LYS A 23 -6.71 11.70 -6.28
C LYS A 23 -5.86 10.95 -7.31
N PHE A 24 -5.53 9.69 -7.03
CA PHE A 24 -4.68 8.91 -7.91
C PHE A 24 -5.36 8.56 -9.25
N LEU A 25 -6.65 8.20 -9.22
CA LEU A 25 -7.46 8.00 -10.43
C LEU A 25 -7.44 9.24 -11.34
N LEU A 26 -7.59 10.42 -10.75
CA LEU A 26 -7.51 11.69 -11.49
C LEU A 26 -6.11 12.02 -12.02
N THR A 27 -5.06 11.40 -11.48
CA THR A 27 -3.69 11.57 -11.97
C THR A 27 -3.41 10.68 -13.18
N MET A 28 -4.15 9.58 -13.36
CA MET A 28 -4.00 8.73 -14.54
C MET A 28 -4.60 9.38 -15.78
N ASP A 29 -3.83 9.40 -16.88
CA ASP A 29 -4.24 10.03 -18.14
C ASP A 29 -5.52 9.43 -18.77
N GLY A 30 -5.90 8.20 -18.41
CA GLY A 30 -7.15 7.56 -18.87
C GLY A 30 -8.42 7.99 -18.14
N HIS A 31 -8.31 8.45 -16.88
CA HIS A 31 -9.44 8.82 -16.00
C HIS A 31 -9.39 10.29 -15.55
N ARG A 32 -8.44 11.06 -16.07
CA ARG A 32 -8.13 12.45 -15.71
C ARG A 32 -9.31 13.43 -15.87
N GLN A 33 -10.30 13.07 -16.70
CA GLN A 33 -11.47 13.91 -17.01
C GLN A 33 -12.79 13.37 -16.46
N ASP A 34 -12.78 12.30 -15.65
CA ASP A 34 -14.02 11.74 -15.11
C ASP A 34 -14.66 12.72 -14.11
N ALA A 35 -15.69 13.42 -14.57
CA ALA A 35 -16.41 14.43 -13.79
C ALA A 35 -17.01 13.85 -12.49
N LYS A 36 -17.38 12.57 -12.50
CA LYS A 36 -17.91 11.85 -11.33
C LYS A 36 -16.88 11.71 -10.21
N VAL A 37 -15.65 11.32 -10.56
CA VAL A 37 -14.54 11.16 -9.61
C VAL A 37 -14.15 12.53 -9.03
N LYS A 38 -14.20 13.58 -9.86
CA LYS A 38 -13.96 14.95 -9.41
C LYS A 38 -15.05 15.45 -8.46
N THR A 39 -16.33 15.19 -8.73
CA THR A 39 -17.42 15.59 -7.83
C THR A 39 -17.33 14.86 -6.50
N GLU A 40 -17.09 13.54 -6.53
CA GLU A 40 -16.97 12.72 -5.31
C GLU A 40 -15.80 13.19 -4.44
N LEU A 41 -14.63 13.47 -5.05
CA LEU A 41 -13.49 14.02 -4.35
C LEU A 41 -13.78 15.40 -3.74
N MET A 42 -14.46 16.28 -4.48
CA MET A 42 -14.80 17.62 -3.98
C MET A 42 -15.83 17.57 -2.86
N ASP A 43 -16.75 16.61 -2.88
CA ASP A 43 -17.74 16.42 -1.82
C ASP A 43 -17.07 15.90 -0.55
N SER A 44 -16.15 14.93 -0.66
CA SER A 44 -15.35 14.46 0.49
C SER A 44 -14.44 15.55 1.07
N ILE A 45 -13.89 16.44 0.24
CA ILE A 45 -13.07 17.58 0.70
C ILE A 45 -13.93 18.60 1.45
N LYS A 46 -15.15 18.87 0.98
CA LYS A 46 -16.10 19.78 1.64
C LYS A 46 -16.62 19.20 2.96
N GLU A 47 -16.91 17.91 2.99
CA GLU A 47 -17.41 17.23 4.20
C GLU A 47 -16.35 17.22 5.32
N ASN A 48 -15.08 17.04 4.96
CA ASN A 48 -13.97 16.98 5.92
C ASN A 48 -13.25 18.33 6.14
N ASN A 49 -13.66 19.41 5.46
CA ASN A 49 -13.01 20.73 5.48
C ASN A 49 -11.47 20.65 5.29
N MET A 50 -11.03 19.85 4.33
CA MET A 50 -9.62 19.55 4.08
C MET A 50 -8.86 20.68 3.36
N ALA A 51 -8.62 21.81 4.04
CA ALA A 51 -7.99 22.98 3.41
C ALA A 51 -6.52 22.78 2.98
N PRO A 52 -5.60 22.28 3.83
CA PRO A 52 -4.20 22.03 3.43
C PRO A 52 -4.06 20.99 2.32
N TYR A 53 -4.89 19.93 2.38
CA TYR A 53 -4.89 18.90 1.35
C TYR A 53 -5.42 19.45 0.02
N TYR A 54 -6.46 20.28 0.02
CA TYR A 54 -6.98 20.94 -1.18
C TYR A 54 -5.94 21.84 -1.86
N GLU A 55 -5.14 22.58 -1.10
CA GLU A 55 -4.03 23.37 -1.65
C GLU A 55 -2.97 22.48 -2.34
N SER A 56 -2.60 21.37 -1.72
CA SER A 56 -1.66 20.40 -2.32
C SER A 56 -2.25 19.74 -3.58
N LEU A 57 -3.54 19.42 -3.56
CA LEU A 57 -4.25 18.76 -4.64
C LEU A 57 -4.41 19.70 -5.85
N CYS A 58 -4.72 20.97 -5.62
CA CYS A 58 -4.80 21.96 -6.69
C CYS A 58 -3.44 22.19 -7.37
N LYS A 59 -2.34 22.14 -6.62
CA LYS A 59 -0.97 22.19 -7.17
C LYS A 59 -0.66 20.96 -8.03
N ASP A 60 -0.95 19.76 -7.54
CA ASP A 60 -0.65 18.50 -8.22
C ASP A 60 -1.49 18.33 -9.50
N LEU A 61 -2.79 18.64 -9.45
CA LEU A 61 -3.72 18.48 -10.57
C LEU A 61 -3.80 19.71 -11.48
N LYS A 62 -3.08 20.80 -11.16
CA LYS A 62 -3.13 22.10 -11.85
C LYS A 62 -4.56 22.64 -12.01
N TRP A 63 -5.39 22.49 -10.97
CA TRP A 63 -6.76 23.02 -10.96
C TRP A 63 -6.77 24.49 -10.53
N GLN A 64 -7.78 25.22 -10.99
CA GLN A 64 -8.04 26.59 -10.51
C GLN A 64 -8.44 26.52 -9.04
N LEU A 65 -7.81 27.37 -8.24
CA LEU A 65 -7.99 27.46 -6.79
C LEU A 65 -9.22 28.32 -6.51
N ASP A 66 -10.27 27.72 -5.94
CA ASP A 66 -11.42 28.47 -5.44
C ASP A 66 -11.07 29.09 -4.08
N THR A 67 -10.64 30.36 -4.10
CA THR A 67 -10.21 31.11 -2.90
C THR A 67 -11.34 31.27 -1.89
N ASP A 68 -12.58 31.41 -2.34
CA ASP A 68 -13.75 31.61 -1.46
C ASP A 68 -14.10 30.34 -0.68
N LEU A 69 -13.99 29.18 -1.32
CA LEU A 69 -14.23 27.90 -0.67
C LEU A 69 -13.11 27.58 0.34
N LEU A 70 -11.86 27.88 -0.04
CA LEU A 70 -10.69 27.70 0.82
C LEU A 70 -10.75 28.59 2.06
N ASN A 71 -11.17 29.85 1.93
CA ASN A 71 -11.33 30.75 3.07
C ASN A 71 -12.46 30.31 4.02
N LYS A 72 -13.57 29.79 3.48
CA LYS A 72 -14.64 29.18 4.30
C LYS A 72 -14.14 27.97 5.08
N MET A 73 -13.39 27.08 4.43
CA MET A 73 -12.80 25.90 5.08
C MET A 73 -11.77 26.29 6.14
N LYS A 74 -10.87 27.25 5.85
CA LYS A 74 -9.89 27.74 6.84
C LYS A 74 -10.56 28.33 8.08
N LYS A 75 -11.62 29.12 7.89
CA LYS A 75 -12.37 29.70 9.01
C LYS A 75 -13.03 28.63 9.89
N ALA A 76 -13.69 27.65 9.28
CA ALA A 76 -14.28 26.53 10.02
C ALA A 76 -13.21 25.70 10.78
N ASN A 77 -12.03 25.53 10.17
CA ASN A 77 -10.92 24.81 10.80
C ASN A 77 -10.32 25.59 11.98
N GLU A 78 -10.17 26.91 11.85
CA GLU A 78 -9.69 27.75 12.95
C GLU A 78 -10.67 27.77 14.13
N ASP A 79 -11.97 27.83 13.87
CA ASP A 79 -13.00 27.86 14.92
C ASP A 79 -13.01 26.54 15.72
N GLU A 80 -12.91 25.39 15.04
CA GLU A 80 -12.89 24.09 15.72
C GLU A 80 -11.53 23.79 16.36
N LEU A 81 -10.41 24.23 15.78
CA LEU A 81 -9.09 24.14 16.43
C LEU A 81 -9.04 24.95 17.72
N LYS A 82 -9.60 26.16 17.73
CA LYS A 82 -9.72 26.96 18.96
C LYS A 82 -10.55 26.24 20.01
N ARG A 83 -11.69 25.68 19.64
CA ARG A 83 -12.52 24.90 20.56
C ARG A 83 -11.76 23.71 21.16
N LEU A 84 -10.97 23.00 20.36
CA LEU A 84 -10.17 21.86 20.81
C LEU A 84 -8.99 22.31 21.69
N ASP A 85 -8.39 23.45 21.39
CA ASP A 85 -7.33 24.05 22.22
C ASP A 85 -7.90 24.55 23.56
N ASP A 86 -9.10 25.13 23.58
CA ASP A 86 -9.80 25.53 24.82
C ASP A 86 -10.12 24.31 25.70
N VAL A 87 -10.60 23.21 25.10
CA VAL A 87 -10.84 21.94 25.81
C VAL A 87 -9.55 21.35 26.37
N LEU A 88 -8.44 21.48 25.63
CA LEU A 88 -7.14 21.02 26.09
C LEU A 88 -6.64 21.87 27.27
N GLU A 89 -6.82 23.20 27.20
CA GLU A 89 -6.44 24.11 28.28
C GLU A 89 -7.30 23.89 29.55
N ASP A 90 -8.60 23.64 29.38
CA ASP A 90 -9.49 23.27 30.48
C ASP A 90 -9.12 21.91 31.09
N ALA A 91 -8.74 20.93 30.26
CA ALA A 91 -8.29 19.63 30.72
C ALA A 91 -6.95 19.73 31.47
N GLU A 92 -6.03 20.59 31.04
CA GLU A 92 -4.75 20.81 31.73
C GLU A 92 -4.93 21.52 33.08
N LYS A 93 -5.94 22.37 33.22
CA LYS A 93 -6.20 23.13 34.46
C LYS A 93 -7.04 22.36 35.48
N ASN A 94 -8.02 21.59 35.02
CA ASN A 94 -9.08 21.05 35.90
C ASN A 94 -9.06 19.53 36.05
N LEU A 95 -8.40 18.81 35.15
CA LEU A 95 -8.58 17.37 34.94
C LEU A 95 -7.27 16.57 35.04
N GLY A 96 -7.38 15.24 35.01
CA GLY A 96 -6.24 14.32 35.15
C GLY A 96 -5.51 14.02 33.84
N GLU A 97 -4.37 13.32 33.92
CA GLU A 97 -3.56 12.93 32.74
C GLU A 97 -4.35 12.14 31.68
N SER A 98 -5.39 11.39 32.09
CA SER A 98 -6.23 10.63 31.16
C SER A 98 -7.09 11.53 30.26
N GLU A 99 -7.64 12.64 30.80
CA GLU A 99 -8.49 13.56 30.04
C GLU A 99 -7.65 14.49 29.16
N ILE A 100 -6.46 14.90 29.64
CA ILE A 100 -5.48 15.61 28.81
C ILE A 100 -5.11 14.77 27.59
N ARG A 101 -4.91 13.46 27.76
CA ARG A 101 -4.65 12.54 26.65
C ARG A 101 -5.81 12.49 25.67
N ASP A 102 -7.06 12.35 26.15
CA ASP A 102 -8.22 12.24 25.28
C ASP A 102 -8.46 13.53 24.48
N ALA A 103 -8.25 14.69 25.11
CA ALA A 103 -8.25 15.98 24.41
C ALA A 103 -7.12 16.07 23.35
N MET A 104 -5.91 15.63 23.69
CA MET A 104 -4.78 15.57 22.74
C MET A 104 -5.04 14.60 21.58
N MET A 105 -5.71 13.48 21.84
CA MET A 105 -6.08 12.49 20.84
C MET A 105 -7.14 13.06 19.88
N ALA A 106 -8.22 13.64 20.41
CA ALA A 106 -9.26 14.27 19.61
C ALA A 106 -8.71 15.39 18.72
N ARG A 107 -7.79 16.20 19.26
CA ARG A 107 -7.06 17.22 18.51
C ARG A 107 -6.22 16.61 17.39
N ALA A 108 -5.48 15.54 17.67
CA ALA A 108 -4.65 14.87 16.67
C ALA A 108 -5.50 14.22 15.56
N GLU A 109 -6.64 13.61 15.90
CA GLU A 109 -7.60 13.05 14.95
C GLU A 109 -8.21 14.14 14.05
N TYR A 110 -8.53 15.31 14.61
CA TYR A 110 -9.00 16.45 13.83
C TYR A 110 -7.92 16.96 12.85
N LEU A 111 -6.65 17.04 13.30
CA LEU A 111 -5.52 17.42 12.44
C LEU A 111 -5.28 16.43 11.28
N ILE A 112 -5.53 15.14 11.50
CA ILE A 112 -5.56 14.15 10.41
C ILE A 112 -6.70 14.46 9.44
N ARG A 113 -7.91 14.71 9.96
CA ARG A 113 -9.09 14.93 9.13
C ARG A 113 -8.96 16.14 8.22
N ILE A 114 -8.28 17.20 8.65
CA ILE A 114 -7.98 18.35 7.78
C ILE A 114 -6.84 18.07 6.79
N GLY A 115 -6.03 17.03 7.04
CA GLY A 115 -4.90 16.65 6.20
C GLY A 115 -3.61 17.43 6.45
N ASN A 116 -3.39 18.01 7.64
CA ASN A 116 -2.12 18.68 7.96
C ASN A 116 -1.06 17.68 8.44
N LYS A 117 -0.17 17.24 7.54
CA LYS A 117 0.82 16.17 7.82
C LYS A 117 1.76 16.52 8.98
N GLU A 118 2.38 17.70 8.98
CA GLU A 118 3.48 18.02 9.91
C GLU A 118 2.99 18.26 11.34
N GLU A 119 1.91 19.03 11.48
CA GLU A 119 1.30 19.28 12.78
C GLU A 119 0.70 18.01 13.37
N ALA A 120 0.05 17.17 12.56
CA ALA A 120 -0.48 15.89 13.02
C ALA A 120 0.65 14.98 13.55
N LEU A 121 1.75 14.84 12.82
CA LEU A 121 2.90 14.02 13.27
C LEU A 121 3.48 14.52 14.60
N THR A 122 3.52 15.83 14.81
CA THR A 122 4.01 16.43 16.05
C THR A 122 3.02 16.19 17.19
N ALA A 123 1.71 16.33 16.94
CA ALA A 123 0.68 16.04 17.92
C ALA A 123 0.72 14.56 18.35
N PHE A 124 0.77 13.60 17.42
CA PHE A 124 0.83 12.18 17.77
C PHE A 124 2.08 11.79 18.54
N ARG A 125 3.24 12.41 18.27
CA ARG A 125 4.45 12.17 19.08
C ARG A 125 4.25 12.64 20.52
N LYS A 126 3.71 13.84 20.71
CA LYS A 126 3.40 14.37 22.05
C LYS A 126 2.40 13.48 22.79
N THR A 127 1.35 13.02 22.11
CA THR A 127 0.36 12.11 22.70
C THR A 127 0.98 10.75 23.03
N TYR A 128 1.83 10.21 22.17
CA TYR A 128 2.53 8.94 22.39
C TYR A 128 3.37 8.97 23.67
N ASP A 129 4.15 10.04 23.88
CA ASP A 129 5.01 10.18 25.06
C ASP A 129 4.21 10.25 26.37
N LYS A 130 2.99 10.84 26.33
CA LYS A 130 2.08 10.90 27.48
C LYS A 130 1.27 9.64 27.72
N THR A 131 1.13 8.76 26.72
CA THR A 131 0.34 7.54 26.87
C THR A 131 1.08 6.44 27.63
N VAL A 132 0.41 5.86 28.62
CA VAL A 132 0.98 4.76 29.44
C VAL A 132 0.50 3.39 28.97
N ALA A 133 -0.78 3.27 28.58
CA ALA A 133 -1.36 1.99 28.17
C ALA A 133 -0.86 1.53 26.79
N LEU A 134 -0.43 0.27 26.70
CA LEU A 134 0.11 -0.34 25.47
C LEU A 134 -0.89 -0.35 24.31
N GLY A 135 -2.17 -0.63 24.58
CA GLY A 135 -3.23 -0.63 23.56
C GLY A 135 -3.36 0.74 22.87
N HIS A 136 -3.41 1.83 23.64
CA HIS A 136 -3.51 3.18 23.08
C HIS A 136 -2.23 3.60 22.34
N ARG A 137 -1.05 3.16 22.78
CA ARG A 137 0.20 3.37 22.03
C ARG A 137 0.15 2.70 20.66
N LEU A 138 -0.35 1.46 20.59
CA LEU A 138 -0.54 0.75 19.32
C LEU A 138 -1.53 1.49 18.41
N ASP A 139 -2.65 1.96 18.96
CA ASP A 139 -3.67 2.68 18.19
C ASP A 139 -3.09 3.97 17.56
N ILE A 140 -2.25 4.72 18.30
CA ILE A 140 -1.49 5.88 17.77
C ILE A 140 -0.53 5.48 16.65
N VAL A 141 0.20 4.37 16.81
CA VAL A 141 1.11 3.88 15.76
C VAL A 141 0.34 3.47 14.51
N PHE A 142 -0.87 2.92 14.64
CA PHE A 142 -1.74 2.67 13.49
C PHE A 142 -2.21 3.96 12.79
N TYR A 143 -2.49 5.04 13.51
CA TYR A 143 -2.75 6.34 12.88
C TYR A 143 -1.52 6.86 12.10
N LEU A 144 -0.32 6.72 12.65
CA LEU A 144 0.91 7.10 11.97
C LEU A 144 1.19 6.26 10.71
N LEU A 145 0.88 4.95 10.75
CA LEU A 145 0.95 4.07 9.59
C LEU A 145 -0.07 4.46 8.51
N ARG A 146 -1.30 4.80 8.91
CA ARG A 146 -2.34 5.30 7.99
C ARG A 146 -1.93 6.60 7.30
N ILE A 147 -1.39 7.58 8.04
CA ILE A 147 -0.82 8.80 7.45
C ILE A 147 0.30 8.46 6.47
N GLY A 148 1.20 7.54 6.87
CA GLY A 148 2.29 7.07 6.02
C GLY A 148 1.81 6.49 4.70
N LEU A 149 0.78 5.63 4.73
CA LEU A 149 0.16 5.04 3.54
C LEU A 149 -0.56 6.08 2.67
N PHE A 150 -1.30 7.02 3.28
CA PHE A 150 -2.00 8.08 2.56
C PHE A 150 -1.05 8.97 1.75
N TYR A 151 0.11 9.32 2.32
CA TYR A 151 1.14 10.11 1.64
C TYR A 151 2.19 9.27 0.91
N MET A 152 2.10 7.93 0.97
CA MET A 152 3.08 6.99 0.39
C MET A 152 4.54 7.26 0.80
N ASP A 153 4.75 7.56 2.08
CA ASP A 153 6.08 7.86 2.64
C ASP A 153 6.73 6.58 3.21
N SER A 154 7.60 5.96 2.42
CA SER A 154 8.25 4.67 2.74
C SER A 154 9.08 4.70 4.02
N ASP A 155 9.77 5.81 4.30
CA ASP A 155 10.62 5.92 5.49
C ASP A 155 9.80 6.06 6.77
N LEU A 156 8.64 6.72 6.69
CA LEU A 156 7.72 6.82 7.80
C LEU A 156 7.05 5.47 8.09
N ILE A 157 6.61 4.77 7.04
CA ILE A 157 5.94 3.47 7.18
C ILE A 157 6.90 2.45 7.83
N THR A 158 8.10 2.27 7.27
CA THR A 158 9.09 1.29 7.78
C THR A 158 9.43 1.49 9.25
N ARG A 159 9.70 2.74 9.68
CA ARG A 159 9.99 3.06 11.08
C ARG A 159 8.82 2.73 12.01
N ASN A 160 7.59 3.02 11.58
CA ASN A 160 6.41 2.77 12.40
C ASN A 160 5.99 1.30 12.38
N THR A 161 6.24 0.56 11.30
CA THR A 161 6.02 -0.89 11.24
C THR A 161 6.94 -1.61 12.21
N GLU A 162 8.22 -1.22 12.28
CA GLU A 162 9.17 -1.83 13.23
C GLU A 162 8.78 -1.55 14.69
N LYS A 163 8.38 -0.31 14.99
CA LYS A 163 7.84 0.06 16.31
C LYS A 163 6.56 -0.70 16.66
N ALA A 164 5.67 -0.91 15.68
CA ALA A 164 4.46 -1.68 15.92
C ALA A 164 4.77 -3.15 16.23
N LYS A 165 5.78 -3.74 15.57
CA LYS A 165 6.23 -5.11 15.85
C LYS A 165 6.75 -5.25 17.28
N SER A 166 7.62 -4.34 17.73
CA SER A 166 8.15 -4.39 19.10
C SER A 166 7.04 -4.28 20.15
N LEU A 167 6.08 -3.37 19.95
CA LEU A 167 4.95 -3.18 20.87
C LEU A 167 4.00 -4.40 20.91
N ILE A 168 3.88 -5.14 19.80
CA ILE A 168 3.07 -6.37 19.78
C ILE A 168 3.79 -7.52 20.48
N GLU A 169 5.12 -7.60 20.36
CA GLU A 169 5.92 -8.59 21.10
C GLU A 169 5.87 -8.36 22.61
N GLU A 170 5.78 -7.11 23.06
CA GLU A 170 5.62 -6.75 24.47
C GLU A 170 4.26 -7.13 25.07
N GLY A 171 3.20 -7.24 24.26
CA GLY A 171 1.87 -7.61 24.76
C GLY A 171 0.69 -7.14 23.92
N GLY A 172 0.72 -7.35 22.60
CA GLY A 172 -0.37 -6.95 21.70
C GLY A 172 -1.54 -7.92 21.69
N ASP A 173 -2.77 -7.39 21.74
CA ASP A 173 -3.98 -8.17 21.47
C ASP A 173 -3.91 -8.84 20.10
N TRP A 174 -4.48 -10.05 20.02
CA TRP A 174 -4.48 -10.83 18.80
C TRP A 174 -5.16 -10.11 17.61
N ASP A 175 -6.23 -9.34 17.87
CA ASP A 175 -6.88 -8.51 16.83
C ASP A 175 -5.95 -7.44 16.26
N ARG A 176 -5.24 -6.70 17.12
CA ARG A 176 -4.28 -5.67 16.72
C ARG A 176 -3.13 -6.25 15.90
N ARG A 177 -2.75 -7.51 16.17
CA ARG A 177 -1.75 -8.24 15.38
C ARG A 177 -2.22 -8.51 13.96
N ASN A 178 -3.48 -8.89 13.77
CA ASN A 178 -4.05 -9.10 12.44
C ASN A 178 -4.13 -7.77 11.67
N ARG A 179 -4.54 -6.67 12.32
CA ARG A 179 -4.53 -5.34 11.69
C ARG A 179 -3.13 -4.96 11.22
N LEU A 180 -2.10 -5.14 12.06
CA LEU A 180 -0.72 -4.84 11.65
C LEU A 180 -0.30 -5.66 10.41
N LYS A 181 -0.66 -6.95 10.36
CA LYS A 181 -0.37 -7.79 9.19
C LYS A 181 -1.01 -7.23 7.91
N VAL A 182 -2.25 -6.72 7.98
CA VAL A 182 -2.92 -6.08 6.83
C VAL A 182 -2.18 -4.79 6.41
N TYR A 183 -1.82 -3.93 7.36
CA TYR A 183 -1.04 -2.72 7.08
C TYR A 183 0.33 -3.04 6.46
N GLN A 184 1.04 -4.04 6.99
CA GLN A 184 2.31 -4.51 6.46
C GLN A 184 2.13 -5.13 5.07
N GLY A 185 1.09 -5.93 4.85
CA GLY A 185 0.76 -6.51 3.55
C GLY A 185 0.53 -5.45 2.48
N LEU A 186 -0.23 -4.40 2.80
CA LEU A 186 -0.45 -3.25 1.91
C LEU A 186 0.85 -2.53 1.57
N TYR A 187 1.75 -2.35 2.53
CA TYR A 187 3.06 -1.75 2.26
C TYR A 187 3.97 -2.68 1.43
N CYS A 188 4.00 -3.98 1.72
CA CYS A 188 4.74 -4.98 0.96
C CYS A 188 4.31 -5.00 -0.51
N VAL A 189 3.01 -4.87 -0.77
CA VAL A 189 2.47 -4.66 -2.11
C VAL A 189 3.05 -3.41 -2.77
N ALA A 190 3.07 -2.28 -2.05
CA ALA A 190 3.58 -1.01 -2.61
C ALA A 190 5.05 -1.10 -3.03
N ILE A 191 5.87 -1.88 -2.31
CA ILE A 191 7.29 -2.12 -2.64
C ILE A 191 7.54 -3.29 -3.61
N ARG A 192 6.48 -3.91 -4.16
CA ARG A 192 6.50 -5.08 -5.06
C ARG A 192 6.93 -6.41 -4.41
N ASP A 193 6.90 -6.53 -3.09
CA ASP A 193 7.13 -7.81 -2.41
C ASP A 193 5.81 -8.59 -2.26
N PHE A 194 5.38 -9.18 -3.37
CA PHE A 194 4.14 -9.96 -3.42
C PHE A 194 4.22 -11.27 -2.65
N LYS A 195 5.43 -11.81 -2.42
CA LYS A 195 5.61 -13.07 -1.71
C LYS A 195 5.26 -12.90 -0.24
N GLN A 196 5.85 -11.89 0.41
CA GLN A 196 5.52 -11.55 1.79
C GLN A 196 4.08 -11.07 1.93
N ALA A 197 3.61 -10.24 0.98
CA ALA A 197 2.23 -9.75 1.01
C ALA A 197 1.20 -10.89 0.93
N ALA A 198 1.40 -11.87 0.05
CA ALA A 198 0.48 -13.00 -0.10
C ALA A 198 0.37 -13.83 1.19
N GLU A 199 1.50 -14.10 1.86
CA GLU A 199 1.53 -14.83 3.13
C GLU A 199 0.79 -14.06 4.23
N LEU A 200 1.06 -12.76 4.36
CA LEU A 200 0.40 -11.89 5.34
C LEU A 200 -1.11 -11.76 5.10
N PHE A 201 -1.54 -11.67 3.84
CA PHE A 201 -2.95 -11.58 3.49
C PHE A 201 -3.67 -12.92 3.68
N LEU A 202 -3.07 -14.04 3.28
CA LEU A 202 -3.67 -15.36 3.47
C LEU A 202 -3.93 -15.66 4.95
N ASP A 203 -2.99 -15.30 5.82
CA ASP A 203 -3.11 -15.43 7.28
C ASP A 203 -4.26 -14.61 7.88
N THR A 204 -4.62 -13.49 7.24
CA THR A 204 -5.56 -12.51 7.81
C THR A 204 -6.97 -12.60 7.23
N VAL A 205 -7.20 -13.38 6.16
CA VAL A 205 -8.54 -13.57 5.53
C VAL A 205 -9.58 -14.16 6.46
N SER A 206 -9.17 -15.10 7.32
CA SER A 206 -10.09 -15.78 8.23
C SER A 206 -10.61 -14.87 9.35
N THR A 207 -9.91 -13.77 9.62
CA THR A 207 -10.02 -13.02 10.88
C THR A 207 -9.87 -11.51 10.63
N PHE A 208 -10.45 -11.05 9.53
CA PHE A 208 -10.36 -9.67 9.09
C PHE A 208 -11.32 -8.75 9.85
N THR A 209 -10.75 -7.72 10.49
CA THR A 209 -11.48 -6.70 11.27
C THR A 209 -11.13 -5.27 10.82
N SER A 210 -10.35 -5.11 9.76
CA SER A 210 -9.78 -3.81 9.32
C SER A 210 -10.66 -3.05 8.32
N TYR A 211 -11.93 -2.78 8.68
CA TYR A 211 -12.89 -2.03 7.85
C TYR A 211 -12.50 -0.55 7.61
N GLU A 212 -11.51 -0.06 8.35
CA GLU A 212 -10.88 1.26 8.14
C GLU A 212 -10.20 1.36 6.77
N LEU A 213 -9.58 0.27 6.32
CA LEU A 213 -8.76 0.24 5.12
C LEU A 213 -9.60 -0.04 3.88
N MET A 214 -10.43 -1.08 3.96
CA MET A 214 -11.23 -1.57 2.84
C MET A 214 -12.38 -2.44 3.32
N ASP A 215 -13.42 -2.57 2.49
CA ASP A 215 -14.51 -3.52 2.72
C ASP A 215 -13.98 -4.97 2.66
N TYR A 216 -14.58 -5.87 3.43
CA TYR A 216 -14.19 -7.29 3.46
C TYR A 216 -14.24 -7.93 2.07
N LYS A 217 -15.26 -7.63 1.25
CA LYS A 217 -15.33 -8.13 -0.12
C LYS A 217 -14.14 -7.68 -0.95
N THR A 218 -13.77 -6.41 -0.79
CA THR A 218 -12.62 -5.81 -1.46
C THR A 218 -11.32 -6.45 -0.96
N PHE A 219 -11.19 -6.69 0.34
CA PHE A 219 -10.06 -7.40 0.92
C PHE A 219 -9.92 -8.82 0.38
N VAL A 220 -11.01 -9.60 0.33
CA VAL A 220 -11.00 -10.95 -0.24
C VAL A 220 -10.62 -10.91 -1.72
N THR A 221 -11.14 -9.95 -2.49
CA THR A 221 -10.69 -9.78 -3.87
C THR A 221 -9.19 -9.46 -3.95
N TYR A 222 -8.65 -8.66 -3.04
CA TYR A 222 -7.22 -8.36 -3.02
C TYR A 222 -6.38 -9.53 -2.52
N THR A 223 -6.86 -10.37 -1.61
CA THR A 223 -6.13 -11.57 -1.20
C THR A 223 -6.17 -12.66 -2.27
N VAL A 224 -7.23 -12.75 -3.06
CA VAL A 224 -7.30 -13.69 -4.20
C VAL A 224 -6.48 -13.16 -5.38
N TYR A 225 -6.62 -11.88 -5.69
CA TYR A 225 -5.98 -11.30 -6.87
C TYR A 225 -4.54 -10.85 -6.62
N VAL A 226 -4.15 -10.53 -5.38
CA VAL A 226 -2.88 -9.96 -4.85
C VAL A 226 -2.20 -8.87 -5.72
N CYS A 227 -2.71 -8.51 -6.88
CA CYS A 227 -1.96 -7.77 -7.89
C CYS A 227 -2.78 -7.23 -9.08
N MET A 228 -4.06 -7.58 -9.27
CA MET A 228 -4.72 -7.25 -10.54
C MET A 228 -5.07 -5.77 -10.69
N ILE A 229 -5.88 -5.17 -9.81
CA ILE A 229 -6.40 -3.81 -10.05
C ILE A 229 -6.80 -3.14 -8.73
N ASP A 230 -5.94 -2.27 -8.18
CA ASP A 230 -6.37 -1.09 -7.42
C ASP A 230 -5.29 0.01 -7.50
N TRP A 231 -5.59 1.21 -7.01
CA TRP A 231 -4.80 2.44 -7.12
C TRP A 231 -3.34 2.27 -6.69
N LEU A 232 -3.09 1.51 -5.62
CA LEU A 232 -1.73 1.23 -5.13
C LEU A 232 -0.93 0.35 -6.12
N PHE A 233 -1.63 -0.44 -6.93
CA PHE A 233 -1.08 -1.48 -7.81
C PHE A 233 -0.89 -1.01 -9.26
N ALA A 234 -1.52 0.11 -9.66
CA ALA A 234 -1.47 0.58 -11.05
C ALA A 234 -0.06 0.90 -11.57
N PRO A 235 0.93 1.35 -10.77
CA PRO A 235 2.29 1.48 -11.28
C PRO A 235 2.94 0.14 -11.65
N HIS A 236 2.38 -0.98 -11.22
CA HIS A 236 3.01 -2.31 -11.27
C HIS A 236 2.21 -3.36 -12.07
N TYR A 237 1.09 -2.98 -12.71
CA TYR A 237 0.27 -3.91 -13.51
C TYR A 237 1.09 -4.67 -14.57
N ARG A 238 2.04 -3.98 -15.23
CA ARG A 238 2.90 -4.60 -16.26
C ARG A 238 3.77 -5.70 -15.68
N TYR A 239 4.23 -5.54 -14.44
CA TYR A 239 5.03 -6.54 -13.75
C TYR A 239 4.17 -7.77 -13.48
N TYR A 240 2.98 -7.61 -12.93
CA TYR A 240 2.09 -8.73 -12.62
C TYR A 240 1.67 -9.51 -13.87
N VAL A 241 1.18 -8.83 -14.91
CA VAL A 241 0.77 -9.47 -16.16
C VAL A 241 1.94 -10.27 -16.75
N ARG A 242 3.17 -9.73 -16.66
CA ARG A 242 4.37 -10.42 -17.12
C ARG A 242 4.66 -11.68 -16.31
N GLU A 243 4.58 -11.62 -14.99
CA GLU A 243 4.81 -12.78 -14.11
C GLU A 243 3.74 -13.87 -14.32
N MET A 244 2.46 -13.49 -14.44
CA MET A 244 1.37 -14.43 -14.72
C MET A 244 1.53 -15.13 -16.07
N ARG A 245 1.97 -14.41 -17.10
CA ARG A 245 2.30 -15.01 -18.42
C ARG A 245 3.43 -16.03 -18.29
N ILE A 246 4.49 -15.71 -17.55
CA ILE A 246 5.60 -16.65 -17.30
C ILE A 246 5.09 -17.89 -16.58
N HIS A 247 4.23 -17.75 -15.55
CA HIS A 247 3.65 -18.90 -14.85
C HIS A 247 2.78 -19.77 -15.77
N ALA A 248 1.91 -19.16 -16.58
CA ALA A 248 1.07 -19.88 -17.52
C ALA A 248 1.91 -20.66 -18.56
N TYR A 249 2.94 -20.02 -19.12
CA TYR A 249 3.86 -20.68 -20.05
C TYR A 249 4.68 -21.77 -19.36
N SER A 250 5.21 -21.52 -18.16
CA SER A 250 5.98 -22.50 -17.39
C SER A 250 5.15 -23.75 -17.09
N GLN A 251 3.88 -23.61 -16.71
CA GLN A 251 3.00 -24.74 -16.42
C GLN A 251 2.78 -25.64 -17.64
N LEU A 252 2.57 -25.04 -18.82
CA LEU A 252 2.41 -25.80 -20.06
C LEU A 252 3.74 -26.48 -20.45
N LEU A 253 4.85 -25.74 -20.39
CA LEU A 253 6.18 -26.25 -20.76
C LEU A 253 6.70 -27.32 -19.78
N GLU A 254 6.26 -27.32 -18.52
CA GLU A 254 6.70 -28.31 -17.53
C GLU A 254 6.22 -29.73 -17.85
N SER A 255 5.02 -29.82 -18.45
CA SER A 255 4.36 -31.08 -18.78
C SER A 255 4.97 -31.77 -20.01
N TYR A 256 5.64 -31.04 -20.90
CA TYR A 256 6.11 -31.53 -22.19
C TYR A 256 7.61 -31.31 -22.38
N ARG A 257 8.31 -32.31 -22.94
CA ARG A 257 9.73 -32.18 -23.33
C ARG A 257 9.90 -31.36 -24.60
N SER A 258 8.99 -31.56 -25.55
CA SER A 258 8.89 -30.81 -26.81
C SER A 258 7.42 -30.59 -27.14
N LEU A 259 7.14 -29.43 -27.72
CA LEU A 259 5.80 -29.01 -28.13
C LEU A 259 5.89 -28.20 -29.42
N THR A 260 4.86 -28.25 -30.25
CA THR A 260 4.80 -27.43 -31.47
C THR A 260 4.26 -26.03 -31.14
N LEU A 261 4.76 -24.99 -31.84
CA LEU A 261 4.27 -23.63 -31.70
C LEU A 261 2.79 -23.50 -32.06
N GLY A 262 2.33 -24.28 -33.05
CA GLY A 262 0.91 -24.33 -33.44
C GLY A 262 -0.01 -24.82 -32.32
N TYR A 263 0.37 -25.88 -31.61
CA TYR A 263 -0.42 -26.38 -30.47
C TYR A 263 -0.48 -25.36 -29.33
N MET A 264 0.65 -24.69 -29.06
CA MET A 264 0.70 -23.64 -28.04
C MET A 264 -0.18 -22.44 -28.41
N ALA A 265 -0.18 -22.03 -29.68
CA ALA A 265 -1.03 -20.98 -30.22
C ALA A 265 -2.51 -21.30 -30.08
N GLU A 266 -2.91 -22.52 -30.40
CA GLU A 266 -4.29 -22.99 -30.24
C GLU A 266 -4.71 -23.04 -28.77
N ALA A 267 -3.86 -23.58 -27.88
CA ALA A 267 -4.16 -23.70 -26.46
C ALA A 267 -4.36 -22.33 -25.76
N PHE A 268 -3.60 -21.31 -26.16
CA PHE A 268 -3.73 -19.95 -25.62
C PHE A 268 -4.69 -19.05 -26.44
N GLY A 269 -5.15 -19.50 -27.61
CA GLY A 269 -6.02 -18.72 -28.50
C GLY A 269 -5.36 -17.48 -29.08
N VAL A 270 -4.05 -17.53 -29.35
CA VAL A 270 -3.24 -16.40 -29.86
C VAL A 270 -2.48 -16.79 -31.13
N SER A 271 -1.93 -15.81 -31.85
CA SER A 271 -1.13 -16.11 -33.05
C SER A 271 0.24 -16.69 -32.71
N THR A 272 0.79 -17.48 -33.62
CA THR A 272 2.15 -18.05 -33.51
C THR A 272 3.21 -16.96 -33.42
N GLU A 273 3.04 -15.86 -34.16
CA GLU A 273 3.92 -14.69 -34.12
C GLU A 273 3.95 -14.02 -32.74
N PHE A 274 2.80 -13.93 -32.07
CA PHE A 274 2.71 -13.35 -30.73
C PHE A 274 3.47 -14.20 -29.71
N ILE A 275 3.29 -15.53 -29.76
CA ILE A 275 4.01 -16.46 -28.88
C ILE A 275 5.52 -16.41 -29.12
N ASP A 276 5.96 -16.35 -30.39
CA ASP A 276 7.38 -16.24 -30.74
C ASP A 276 8.02 -14.97 -30.13
N GLN A 277 7.33 -13.83 -30.23
CA GLN A 277 7.78 -12.56 -29.65
C GLN A 277 7.81 -12.59 -28.10
N GLU A 278 6.82 -13.21 -27.47
CA GLU A 278 6.78 -13.29 -26.00
C GLU A 278 7.81 -14.26 -25.43
N LEU A 279 7.89 -15.47 -25.97
CA LEU A 279 8.82 -16.48 -25.52
C LEU A 279 10.26 -16.04 -25.74
N SER A 280 10.59 -15.46 -26.91
CA SER A 280 11.94 -14.94 -27.17
C SER A 280 12.37 -13.91 -26.12
N ARG A 281 11.46 -13.00 -25.73
CA ARG A 281 11.71 -12.02 -24.67
C ARG A 281 11.97 -12.67 -23.31
N PHE A 282 11.21 -13.70 -22.96
CA PHE A 282 11.34 -14.39 -21.66
C PHE A 282 12.54 -15.33 -21.58
N ILE A 283 12.91 -15.96 -22.69
CA ILE A 283 14.11 -16.78 -22.82
C ILE A 283 15.35 -15.88 -22.73
N ALA A 284 15.36 -14.74 -23.43
CA ALA A 284 16.45 -13.77 -23.35
C ALA A 284 16.62 -13.20 -21.93
N ALA A 285 15.52 -13.02 -21.19
CA ALA A 285 15.55 -12.62 -19.79
C ALA A 285 15.96 -13.77 -18.83
N GLY A 286 16.11 -15.01 -19.33
CA GLY A 286 16.43 -16.19 -18.53
C GLY A 286 15.33 -16.59 -17.54
N ARG A 287 14.08 -16.22 -17.82
CA ARG A 287 12.92 -16.53 -16.95
C ARG A 287 12.16 -17.78 -17.41
N LEU A 288 12.30 -18.15 -18.68
CA LEU A 288 11.81 -19.41 -19.23
C LEU A 288 13.00 -20.22 -19.75
N HIS A 289 13.06 -21.50 -19.37
CA HIS A 289 14.12 -22.41 -19.76
C HIS A 289 13.68 -23.30 -20.93
N CYS A 290 13.42 -22.66 -22.06
CA CYS A 290 13.11 -23.34 -23.32
C CYS A 290 13.95 -22.78 -24.47
N LYS A 291 14.05 -23.56 -25.53
CA LYS A 291 14.67 -23.17 -26.80
C LYS A 291 13.62 -23.27 -27.89
N ILE A 292 13.56 -22.27 -28.74
CA ILE A 292 12.64 -22.23 -29.88
C ILE A 292 13.45 -22.60 -31.12
N ASP A 293 13.00 -23.61 -31.84
CA ASP A 293 13.41 -23.89 -33.20
C ASP A 293 12.31 -23.40 -34.16
N LYS A 294 12.58 -22.26 -34.80
CA LYS A 294 11.64 -21.62 -35.73
C LYS A 294 11.53 -22.34 -37.07
N VAL A 295 12.52 -23.13 -37.47
CA VAL A 295 12.50 -23.85 -38.76
C VAL A 295 11.54 -25.04 -38.67
N ASN A 296 11.57 -25.75 -37.54
CA ASN A 296 10.72 -26.91 -37.31
C ASN A 296 9.43 -26.56 -36.53
N GLU A 297 9.27 -25.30 -36.13
CA GLU A 297 8.16 -24.81 -35.29
C GLU A 297 8.01 -25.58 -33.96
N ILE A 298 9.14 -25.97 -33.35
CA ILE A 298 9.19 -26.76 -32.11
C ILE A 298 9.79 -25.92 -30.98
N VAL A 299 9.19 -25.99 -29.80
CA VAL A 299 9.77 -25.49 -28.55
C VAL A 299 10.25 -26.69 -27.74
N GLU A 300 11.56 -26.74 -27.49
CA GLU A 300 12.19 -27.73 -26.64
C GLU A 300 12.41 -27.17 -25.24
N THR A 301 12.04 -27.94 -24.22
CA THR A 301 12.21 -27.53 -22.83
C THR A 301 13.52 -28.07 -22.29
N ASN A 302 14.31 -27.17 -21.69
CA ASN A 302 15.55 -27.55 -21.01
C ASN A 302 15.30 -27.45 -19.51
N ARG A 303 15.41 -28.56 -18.78
CA ARG A 303 15.22 -28.56 -17.33
C ARG A 303 16.55 -28.18 -16.67
N PRO A 304 16.69 -26.97 -16.11
CA PRO A 304 17.91 -26.63 -15.40
C PRO A 304 18.00 -27.41 -14.09
N ASP A 305 19.20 -27.87 -13.75
CA ASP A 305 19.46 -28.45 -12.44
C ASP A 305 19.27 -27.40 -11.34
N SER A 306 18.62 -27.79 -10.24
CA SER A 306 18.39 -26.92 -9.06
C SER A 306 19.69 -26.26 -8.55
N LYS A 307 20.81 -26.99 -8.58
CA LYS A 307 22.13 -26.47 -8.19
C LYS A 307 22.63 -25.35 -9.09
N ASN A 308 22.40 -25.43 -10.40
CA ASN A 308 22.85 -24.40 -11.34
C ASN A 308 22.06 -23.09 -11.13
N TRP A 309 20.76 -23.22 -10.87
CA TRP A 309 19.91 -22.07 -10.53
C TRP A 309 20.35 -21.41 -9.21
N GLN A 310 20.56 -22.20 -8.15
CA GLN A 310 21.04 -21.70 -6.85
C GLN A 310 22.41 -21.02 -6.97
N TYR A 311 23.33 -21.60 -7.75
CA TYR A 311 24.65 -21.03 -8.00
C TYR A 311 24.54 -19.66 -8.68
N GLN A 312 23.74 -19.55 -9.74
CA GLN A 312 23.55 -18.30 -10.47
C GLN A 312 22.85 -17.23 -9.62
N GLU A 313 21.89 -17.61 -8.77
CA GLU A 313 21.25 -16.71 -7.82
C GLU A 313 22.24 -16.18 -6.77
N THR A 314 23.09 -17.07 -6.25
CA THR A 314 24.11 -16.73 -5.25
C THR A 314 25.13 -15.74 -5.81
N ILE A 315 25.61 -15.95 -7.04
CA ILE A 315 26.52 -15.01 -7.73
C ILE A 315 25.86 -13.63 -7.84
N LYS A 316 24.62 -13.55 -8.32
CA LYS A 316 23.88 -12.27 -8.48
C LYS A 316 23.72 -11.52 -7.15
N LYS A 317 23.32 -12.23 -6.07
CA LYS A 317 23.18 -11.62 -4.74
C LYS A 317 24.55 -11.22 -4.16
N GLY A 318 25.58 -12.03 -4.40
CA GLY A 318 26.96 -11.77 -3.99
C GLY A 318 27.52 -10.50 -4.64
N ASP A 319 27.34 -10.32 -5.94
CA ASP A 319 27.78 -9.11 -6.66
C ASP A 319 27.10 -7.85 -6.13
N LEU A 320 25.79 -7.92 -5.84
CA LEU A 320 25.07 -6.79 -5.26
C LEU A 320 25.62 -6.42 -3.87
N LEU A 321 25.90 -7.41 -3.02
CA LEU A 321 26.46 -7.21 -1.69
C LEU A 321 27.87 -6.60 -1.77
N LEU A 322 28.74 -7.18 -2.60
CA LEU A 322 30.11 -6.69 -2.82
C LEU A 322 30.12 -5.23 -3.26
N ASN A 323 29.24 -4.86 -4.20
CA ASN A 323 29.11 -3.47 -4.65
C ASN A 323 28.68 -2.52 -3.52
N ARG A 324 27.77 -2.94 -2.63
CA ARG A 324 27.36 -2.14 -1.47
C ARG A 324 28.50 -2.00 -0.46
N VAL A 325 29.19 -3.08 -0.14
CA VAL A 325 30.34 -3.09 0.78
C VAL A 325 31.47 -2.22 0.24
N GLN A 326 31.76 -2.29 -1.06
CA GLN A 326 32.78 -1.45 -1.69
C GLN A 326 32.43 0.05 -1.63
N LYS A 327 31.15 0.42 -1.78
CA LYS A 327 30.71 1.82 -1.60
C LYS A 327 30.86 2.25 -0.16
N LEU A 328 30.45 1.42 0.80
CA LEU A 328 30.58 1.69 2.23
C LEU A 328 32.04 1.87 2.64
N SER A 329 32.95 1.01 2.19
CA SER A 329 34.37 1.12 2.54
C SER A 329 35.01 2.40 2.03
N ARG A 330 34.61 2.90 0.85
CA ARG A 330 35.06 4.21 0.34
C ARG A 330 34.58 5.38 1.16
N VAL A 331 33.38 5.31 1.74
CA VAL A 331 32.82 6.37 2.59
C VAL A 331 33.43 6.34 3.99
N ILE A 332 33.76 5.16 4.52
CA ILE A 332 34.36 5.01 5.85
C ILE A 332 35.85 5.37 5.86
N ASN A 333 36.56 5.15 4.74
CA ASN A 333 38.00 5.42 4.62
C ASN A 333 38.33 6.85 4.17
N MET A 334 37.33 7.65 3.77
CA MET A 334 37.43 9.11 3.63
C MET A 334 37.10 9.77 4.95
#